data_AF-A0A958HSU7-F1
#
_entry.id   AF-A0A958HSU7-F1
#
_cell.length_a   1.000
_cell.length_b   1.000
_cell.length_c   1.000
_cell.angle_alpha   90.00
_cell.angle_beta   90.00
_cell.angle_gamma   90.00
#
_symmetry.space_group_name_H-M   'P 1'
#
loop_
_entity.id
_entity.type
_entity.pdbx_description
1 polymer ?
#
loop_
_entity_poly.entity_id
_entity_poly.type
_entity_poly.pdbx_seq_one_letter_code
_entity_poly.pdbx_strand_id
1 'polypeptide(L)' 'QTMHIPAGTPHTYDEAHGPTRYLMILTPRLDALISELHRTPLDQHGLVLEKYRSKLLPAGA' A
#
# COMPACT_ATOMS: atom_id res chain seq x y z
N GLN A 1 14.34 -9.82 -10.29
CA GLN A 1 13.92 -8.71 -11.17
C GLN A 1 13.52 -7.54 -10.29
N THR A 2 13.89 -6.31 -10.66
CA THR A 2 13.53 -5.10 -9.90
C THR A 2 12.44 -4.35 -10.66
N MET A 3 11.34 -4.04 -9.99
CA MET A 3 10.21 -3.29 -10.57
C MET A 3 10.12 -1.93 -9.87
N HIS A 4 10.14 -0.85 -10.65
CA HIS A 4 9.85 0.49 -10.17
C HIS A 4 8.39 0.81 -10.43
N ILE A 5 7.65 1.12 -9.37
CA ILE A 5 6.23 1.46 -9.46
C ILE A 5 6.06 2.95 -9.16
N PRO A 6 5.64 3.77 -10.14
CA PRO A 6 5.40 5.18 -9.91
C PRO A 6 4.28 5.41 -8.88
N ALA A 7 4.38 6.51 -8.14
CA ALA A 7 3.36 6.89 -7.17
C ALA A 7 1.97 7.00 -7.84
N GLY A 8 0.94 6.44 -7.18
CA GLY A 8 -0.43 6.44 -7.69
C GLY A 8 -0.72 5.39 -8.75
N THR A 9 0.24 4.52 -9.11
CA THR A 9 0.01 3.40 -10.04
C THR A 9 -0.60 2.21 -9.29
N PRO A 10 -1.85 1.82 -9.57
CA PRO A 10 -2.42 0.60 -9.03
C PRO A 10 -1.62 -0.61 -9.52
N HIS A 11 -1.37 -1.56 -8.63
CA HIS A 11 -0.65 -2.79 -8.96
C HIS A 11 -1.05 -3.90 -8.00
N THR A 12 -0.94 -5.13 -8.49
CA THR A 12 -1.28 -6.35 -7.75
C THR A 12 -0.09 -7.30 -7.81
N TYR A 13 0.22 -7.94 -6.69
CA TYR A 13 1.20 -9.02 -6.64
C TYR A 13 0.44 -10.34 -6.68
N ASP A 14 0.75 -11.19 -7.66
CA ASP A 14 0.15 -12.51 -7.82
C ASP A 14 1.25 -13.59 -7.89
N GLU A 15 1.04 -14.69 -7.18
CA GLU A 15 1.98 -15.79 -7.01
C GLU A 15 1.62 -16.96 -7.95
N ALA A 16 1.55 -16.68 -9.25
CA ALA A 16 1.05 -17.62 -10.26
C ALA A 16 1.80 -18.97 -10.35
N HIS A 17 3.01 -19.07 -9.80
CA HIS A 17 3.87 -20.27 -9.89
C HIS A 17 4.29 -20.82 -8.51
N GLY A 18 3.54 -20.51 -7.46
CA GLY A 18 3.85 -20.93 -6.09
C GLY A 18 4.60 -19.88 -5.27
N PRO A 19 5.05 -20.24 -4.05
CA PRO A 19 5.51 -19.28 -3.04
C PRO A 19 6.61 -18.36 -3.56
N THR A 20 6.32 -17.06 -3.61
CA THR A 20 7.27 -16.05 -4.11
C THR A 20 7.72 -15.14 -2.96
N ARG A 21 9.02 -14.81 -2.91
CA ARG A 21 9.59 -13.89 -1.92
C ARG A 21 9.80 -12.51 -2.54
N TYR A 22 9.22 -11.49 -1.92
CA TYR A 22 9.36 -10.09 -2.34
C TYR A 22 10.13 -9.28 -1.30
N LEU A 23 11.01 -8.39 -1.78
CA LEU A 23 11.56 -7.29 -1.00
C LEU A 23 10.92 -6.00 -1.52
N MET A 24 10.13 -5.34 -0.68
CA MET A 24 9.51 -4.06 -1.01
C MET A 24 10.26 -2.93 -0.30
N ILE A 25 10.73 -1.96 -1.06
CA ILE A 25 11.34 -0.73 -0.53
C ILE A 25 10.30 0.37 -0.63
N LEU A 26 9.85 0.87 0.52
CA LEU A 26 8.81 1.89 0.61
C LEU A 26 9.42 3.30 0.55
N THR A 27 8.66 4.25 0.01
CA THR A 27 9.01 5.66 0.16
C THR A 27 8.72 6.11 1.61
N PRO A 28 9.41 7.13 2.14
CA PRO A 28 9.18 7.60 3.51
C PRO A 28 7.72 8.00 3.80
N ARG A 29 7.01 8.53 2.80
CA ARG A 29 5.59 8.88 2.91
C ARG A 29 4.71 7.65 3.09
N LEU A 30 4.98 6.57 2.35
CA LEU A 30 4.19 5.36 2.39
C LEU A 30 4.47 4.55 3.67
N ASP A 31 5.72 4.51 4.10
CA ASP A 31 6.11 3.93 5.39
C ASP A 31 5.40 4.63 6.57
N ALA A 32 5.36 5.97 6.56
CA ALA A 32 4.65 6.75 7.58
C ALA A 32 3.14 6.49 7.57
N LEU A 33 2.51 6.41 6.39
CA LEU A 33 1.09 6.06 6.25
C LEU A 33 0.79 4.70 6.88
N ILE A 34 1.54 3.65 6.50
CA ILE A 34 1.32 2.29 7.00
C ILE A 34 1.53 2.22 8.51
N SER A 35 2.59 2.87 9.01
CA SER A 35 2.87 2.94 10.44
C SER A 35 1.75 3.61 11.24
N GLU A 36 1.12 4.65 10.70
CA GLU A 36 -0.01 5.32 11.35
C GLU A 36 -1.26 4.45 11.31
N LEU A 37 -1.58 3.82 10.17
CA LEU A 37 -2.70 2.89 10.04
C LEU A 37 -2.62 1.74 11.04
N HIS A 38 -1.43 1.20 11.32
CA HIS A 38 -1.24 0.15 12.33
C HIS A 38 -1.52 0.61 13.77
N ARG A 39 -1.44 1.91 14.05
CA ARG A 39 -1.68 2.49 15.39
C ARG A 39 -3.09 3.05 15.54
N THR A 40 -3.82 3.20 14.44
CA THR A 40 -5.12 3.84 14.39
C THR A 40 -6.25 2.79 14.31
N PRO A 41 -7.34 2.96 15.06
CA PRO A 41 -8.54 2.13 14.91
C PRO A 41 -9.10 2.13 13.48
N LEU A 42 -9.67 0.99 13.05
CA LEU A 42 -10.12 0.78 11.66
C LEU A 42 -11.17 1.81 11.19
N ASP A 43 -12.06 2.23 12.08
CA ASP A 43 -13.09 3.24 11.83
C ASP A 43 -12.51 4.65 11.56
N GLN A 44 -11.25 4.89 11.94
CA GLN A 44 -10.53 6.14 11.71
C GLN A 44 -9.56 6.08 10.51
N HIS A 45 -9.42 4.92 9.85
CA HIS A 45 -8.49 4.76 8.73
C HIS A 45 -8.78 5.71 7.57
N GLY A 46 -10.04 6.06 7.33
CA GLY A 46 -10.42 7.04 6.30
C GLY A 46 -9.75 8.39 6.50
N LEU A 47 -9.68 8.89 7.73
CA LEU A 47 -9.03 10.18 8.06
C LEU A 47 -7.52 10.12 7.84
N VAL A 48 -6.90 8.98 8.18
CA VAL A 48 -5.47 8.76 7.95
C VAL A 48 -5.18 8.71 6.44
N LEU A 49 -5.98 7.97 5.67
CA LEU A 49 -5.82 7.90 4.21
C LEU A 49 -5.90 9.29 3.56
N GLU A 50 -6.89 10.10 3.93
CA GLU A 50 -7.05 11.49 3.47
C GLU A 50 -5.83 12.37 3.80
N LYS A 51 -5.34 12.31 5.05
CA LYS A 51 -4.11 13.01 5.49
C LYS A 51 -2.91 12.71 4.58
N TYR A 52 -2.80 11.46 4.14
CA TYR A 52 -1.75 11.01 3.22
C TYR A 52 -2.18 11.02 1.75
N ARG A 53 -3.23 11.77 1.37
CA ARG A 53 -3.78 11.86 0.00
C ARG A 53 -3.89 10.49 -0.69
N SER A 54 -4.31 9.50 0.08
CA SER A 54 -4.46 8.11 -0.33
C SER A 54 -5.93 7.72 -0.22
N LYS A 55 -6.35 6.70 -0.98
CA LYS A 55 -7.72 6.18 -0.96
C LYS A 55 -7.69 4.67 -1.08
N LEU A 56 -8.60 3.99 -0.40
CA LEU A 56 -8.89 2.59 -0.65
C LEU A 56 -9.78 2.49 -1.89
N LEU A 57 -9.38 1.65 -2.83
CA LEU A 57 -10.19 1.29 -3.98
C LEU A 57 -10.96 0.00 -3.67
N PRO A 58 -12.19 -0.17 -4.20
CA PRO A 58 -12.87 -1.45 -4.13
C PRO A 58 -12.02 -2.54 -4.81
N ALA A 59 -12.12 -3.77 -4.32
CA ALA A 59 -11.44 -4.89 -4.94
C ALA A 59 -11.94 -5.07 -6.40
N GLY A 60 -11.02 -5.07 -7.36
CA GLY A 60 -11.31 -5.29 -8.78
C GLY A 60 -11.48 -4.03 -9.65
N ALA A 61 -11.04 -2.86 -9.19
CA ALA A 61 -10.95 -1.63 -10.00
C ALA A 61 -9.61 -1.52 -10.76
#